data_AF-A0A2P5Z457-F1
#
_entry.id   AF-A0A2P5Z457-F1
#
_cell.length_a   1.000
_cell.length_b   1.000
_cell.length_c   1.000
_cell.angle_alpha   90.00
_cell.angle_beta   90.00
_cell.angle_gamma   90.00
#
_symmetry.space_group_name_H-M   'P 1'
#
loop_
_entity.id
_entity.type
_entity.pdbx_description
1 polymer ?
#
loop_
_entity_poly.entity_id
_entity_poly.type
_entity_poly.pdbx_seq_one_letter_code
_entity_poly.pdbx_strand_id
1 'polypeptide(L)'
;MKKIITSTLAALGRASSAQADPVQTIDAKSIRFSMPTVAADQIDFVIPTKESFEGAPQFHEDEWRQLEFFPVARLQEIKRRLAEYKSFELGHRTQYGWTEIYARRLAPSEVVAGDDAVAQVGRVVGAKLAPSPILTTASRPLGQVKGGFTLTIGGGVFLYGIASQGEVVALGAMVERGGEDLKLTHAFAQLNKTYKLILVDWRSQLVLVSLALSGDVDVWRP
;
A
#
# COMPACT_ATOMS: atom_id res chain seq x y z
N MET A 1 41.54 -25.41 -65.62
CA MET A 1 40.22 -25.93 -65.18
C MET A 1 40.45 -27.20 -64.36
N LYS A 2 39.68 -27.39 -63.26
CA LYS A 2 39.82 -28.43 -62.20
C LYS A 2 40.84 -28.03 -61.12
N LYS A 3 40.59 -28.06 -59.80
CA LYS A 3 39.58 -28.75 -58.95
C LYS A 3 39.38 -27.98 -57.61
N ILE A 4 38.26 -28.27 -56.96
CA ILE A 4 37.76 -27.83 -55.65
C ILE A 4 38.49 -28.58 -54.50
N ILE A 5 38.12 -28.25 -53.25
CA ILE A 5 38.28 -28.95 -51.94
C ILE A 5 39.58 -28.50 -51.22
N THR A 6 39.64 -28.01 -49.96
CA THR A 6 38.90 -28.34 -48.73
C THR A 6 39.16 -27.28 -47.65
N SER A 7 38.14 -27.03 -46.84
CA SER A 7 38.08 -26.32 -45.56
C SER A 7 39.14 -26.70 -44.52
N THR A 8 39.60 -25.73 -43.70
CA THR A 8 39.74 -25.93 -42.23
C THR A 8 39.69 -24.60 -41.46
N LEU A 9 38.92 -24.64 -40.37
CA LEU A 9 38.70 -23.61 -39.36
C LEU A 9 39.99 -23.11 -38.69
N ALA A 10 40.01 -21.82 -38.34
CA ALA A 10 40.40 -21.33 -37.01
C ALA A 10 40.10 -19.82 -36.90
N ALA A 11 38.82 -19.44 -36.89
CA ALA A 11 38.46 -18.10 -36.46
C ALA A 11 38.48 -18.06 -34.93
N LEU A 12 39.52 -17.42 -34.41
CA LEU A 12 39.71 -17.02 -33.02
C LEU A 12 38.50 -16.24 -32.50
N GLY A 13 37.53 -16.95 -31.93
CA GLY A 13 36.53 -16.39 -31.03
C GLY A 13 36.89 -16.78 -29.62
N ARG A 14 37.74 -15.99 -28.94
CA ARG A 14 37.82 -16.04 -27.48
C ARG A 14 36.42 -15.70 -26.97
N ALA A 15 35.66 -16.72 -26.59
CA ALA A 15 34.51 -16.53 -25.73
C ALA A 15 35.06 -15.93 -24.43
N SER A 16 34.93 -14.61 -24.30
CA SER A 16 35.09 -13.95 -23.02
C SER A 16 33.96 -14.50 -22.16
N SER A 17 34.24 -15.57 -21.41
CA SER A 17 33.38 -15.98 -20.31
C SER A 17 33.17 -14.73 -19.47
N ALA A 18 31.94 -14.22 -19.41
CA ALA A 18 31.59 -13.15 -18.50
C ALA A 18 32.03 -13.61 -17.10
N GLN A 19 33.15 -13.08 -16.61
CA GLN A 19 33.57 -13.30 -15.24
C GLN A 19 32.48 -12.65 -14.41
N ALA A 20 31.72 -13.47 -13.68
CA ALA A 20 30.80 -12.98 -12.69
C ALA A 20 31.60 -12.11 -11.72
N ASP A 21 31.10 -10.91 -11.42
CA ASP A 21 31.73 -10.05 -10.44
C ASP A 21 31.92 -10.83 -9.12
N PRO A 22 33.04 -10.61 -8.42
CA PRO A 22 33.30 -11.30 -7.17
C PRO A 22 32.13 -11.06 -6.20
N VAL A 23 31.66 -12.14 -5.58
CA VAL A 23 30.58 -12.10 -4.59
C VAL A 23 31.00 -11.16 -3.45
N GLN A 24 30.34 -10.00 -3.37
CA GLN A 24 30.55 -9.05 -2.28
C GLN A 24 29.68 -9.47 -1.09
N THR A 25 30.32 -9.69 0.05
CA THR A 25 29.59 -9.87 1.31
C THR A 25 29.28 -8.49 1.88
N ILE A 26 27.99 -8.19 2.05
CA ILE A 26 27.51 -6.95 2.66
C ILE A 26 27.07 -7.29 4.08
N ASP A 27 27.42 -6.44 5.06
CA ASP A 27 26.84 -6.54 6.40
C ASP A 27 25.34 -6.25 6.31
N ALA A 28 24.48 -7.20 6.67
CA ALA A 28 23.03 -6.99 6.66
C ALA A 28 22.63 -5.76 7.50
N LYS A 29 23.40 -5.41 8.54
CA LYS A 29 23.18 -4.22 9.38
C LYS A 29 23.53 -2.91 8.69
N SER A 30 24.26 -2.94 7.57
CA SER A 30 24.50 -1.75 6.74
C SER A 30 23.37 -1.49 5.75
N ILE A 31 22.47 -2.46 5.54
CA ILE A 31 21.27 -2.27 4.72
C ILE A 31 20.33 -1.31 5.45
N ARG A 32 19.69 -0.43 4.69
CA ARG A 32 18.74 0.56 5.21
C ARG A 32 17.35 0.25 4.67
N PHE A 33 16.34 0.56 5.48
CA PHE A 33 14.96 0.55 5.03
C PHE A 33 14.71 1.76 4.12
N SER A 34 13.94 1.55 3.05
CA SER A 34 13.52 2.58 2.10
C SER A 34 12.29 3.37 2.57
N MET A 35 11.69 2.94 3.67
CA MET A 35 10.52 3.56 4.27
C MET A 35 10.58 3.54 5.79
N PRO A 36 9.92 4.52 6.43
CA PRO A 36 9.98 4.67 7.88
C PRO A 36 8.96 3.84 8.64
N THR A 37 7.88 3.38 8.00
CA THR A 37 6.78 2.69 8.68
C THR A 37 6.00 1.74 7.77
N VAL A 38 5.51 0.63 8.33
CA VAL A 38 4.62 -0.34 7.67
C VAL A 38 3.48 -0.72 8.60
N ALA A 39 2.34 -1.08 8.01
CA ALA A 39 1.32 -1.86 8.69
C ALA A 39 1.89 -3.26 8.99
N ALA A 40 1.96 -3.63 10.27
CA ALA A 40 2.51 -4.91 10.71
C ALA A 40 1.41 -5.89 11.12
N ASP A 41 0.23 -5.74 10.54
CA ASP A 41 -0.89 -6.65 10.69
C ASP A 41 -0.62 -7.95 9.95
N GLN A 42 -1.16 -9.04 10.48
CA GLN A 42 -1.16 -10.31 9.77
C GLN A 42 -2.22 -10.26 8.66
N ILE A 43 -1.78 -10.42 7.42
CA ILE A 43 -2.65 -10.50 6.25
C ILE A 43 -2.67 -11.94 5.76
N ASP A 44 -3.86 -12.51 5.63
CA ASP A 44 -4.05 -13.80 5.00
C ASP A 44 -4.24 -13.65 3.49
N PHE A 45 -3.70 -14.59 2.73
CA PHE A 45 -3.77 -14.59 1.27
C PHE A 45 -4.48 -15.84 0.73
N VAL A 46 -5.12 -15.67 -0.42
CA VAL A 46 -5.64 -16.77 -1.24
C VAL A 46 -4.98 -16.73 -2.62
N ILE A 47 -4.93 -17.88 -3.28
CA ILE A 47 -4.49 -17.95 -4.67
C ILE A 47 -5.60 -17.33 -5.53
N PRO A 48 -5.31 -16.30 -6.34
CA PRO A 48 -6.32 -15.70 -7.20
C PRO A 48 -6.75 -16.68 -8.30
N THR A 49 -8.05 -16.75 -8.58
CA THR A 49 -8.57 -17.30 -9.83
C THR A 49 -8.31 -16.32 -10.98
N LYS A 50 -8.46 -16.78 -12.23
CA LYS A 50 -8.33 -15.92 -13.40
C LYS A 50 -9.25 -14.69 -13.32
N GLU A 51 -10.50 -14.90 -12.94
CA GLU A 51 -11.53 -13.86 -12.83
C GLU A 51 -11.20 -12.87 -11.71
N SER A 52 -10.69 -13.37 -10.58
CA SER A 52 -10.31 -12.52 -9.45
C SER A 52 -8.99 -11.79 -9.66
N PHE A 53 -8.16 -12.24 -10.59
CA PHE A 53 -6.89 -11.61 -10.97
C PHE A 53 -7.11 -10.46 -11.96
N GLU A 54 -7.98 -10.66 -12.95
CA GLU A 54 -8.30 -9.66 -13.96
C GLU A 54 -8.98 -8.44 -13.31
N GLY A 55 -8.29 -7.29 -13.34
CA GLY A 55 -8.81 -6.03 -12.78
C GLY A 55 -8.59 -5.85 -11.28
N ALA A 56 -7.91 -6.79 -10.60
CA ALA A 56 -7.45 -6.56 -9.23
C ALA A 56 -6.33 -5.51 -9.22
N PRO A 57 -6.39 -4.47 -8.34
CA PRO A 57 -5.26 -3.59 -8.15
C PRO A 57 -4.08 -4.40 -7.57
N GLN A 58 -2.88 -4.11 -8.08
CA GLN A 58 -1.66 -4.76 -7.64
C GLN A 58 -0.71 -3.70 -7.10
N PHE A 59 -0.24 -3.87 -5.87
CA PHE A 59 0.70 -2.96 -5.26
C PHE A 59 1.59 -3.67 -4.25
N HIS A 60 2.70 -3.02 -3.93
CA HIS A 60 3.69 -3.57 -3.01
C HIS A 60 3.07 -3.72 -1.61
N GLU A 61 3.43 -4.79 -0.90
CA GLU A 61 2.94 -5.08 0.47
C GLU A 61 3.12 -3.90 1.42
N ASP A 62 4.21 -3.17 1.25
CA ASP A 62 4.54 -2.01 2.05
C ASP A 62 3.61 -0.79 1.83
N GLU A 63 2.90 -0.73 0.71
CA GLU A 63 1.89 0.32 0.46
C GLU A 63 0.57 0.01 1.18
N TRP A 64 0.43 -1.19 1.78
CA TRP A 64 -0.75 -1.59 2.53
C TRP A 64 -1.02 -0.66 3.72
N ARG A 65 -2.23 -0.08 3.73
CA ARG A 65 -2.77 0.81 4.76
C ARG A 65 -1.87 2.03 5.04
N GLN A 66 -1.11 2.53 4.08
CA GLN A 66 -0.31 3.77 4.26
C GLN A 66 -1.19 5.02 4.33
N LEU A 67 -2.29 5.03 3.59
CA LEU A 67 -3.42 5.95 3.76
C LEU A 67 -4.59 5.13 4.31
N GLU A 68 -5.11 5.51 5.47
CA GLU A 68 -6.08 4.68 6.18
C GLU A 68 -7.16 5.48 6.92
N PHE A 69 -8.40 5.00 6.81
CA PHE A 69 -9.54 5.53 7.54
C PHE A 69 -9.73 4.85 8.90
N PHE A 70 -10.04 5.67 9.91
CA PHE A 70 -10.42 5.20 11.25
C PHE A 70 -11.69 5.90 11.73
N PRO A 71 -12.47 5.28 12.62
CA PRO A 71 -13.51 6.00 13.36
C PRO A 71 -12.91 7.16 14.16
N VAL A 72 -13.57 8.32 14.20
CA VAL A 72 -13.12 9.48 15.00
C VAL A 72 -12.92 9.16 16.48
N ALA A 73 -13.63 8.15 17.01
CA ALA A 73 -13.44 7.67 18.38
C ALA A 73 -11.98 7.22 18.66
N ARG A 74 -11.23 6.81 17.64
CA ARG A 74 -9.81 6.43 17.75
C ARG A 74 -8.84 7.60 17.60
N LEU A 75 -9.31 8.83 17.38
CA LEU A 75 -8.44 9.98 17.08
C LEU A 75 -7.33 10.17 18.12
N GLN A 76 -7.63 10.05 19.42
CA GLN A 76 -6.61 10.21 20.46
C GLN A 76 -5.55 9.09 20.45
N GLU A 77 -5.97 7.85 20.15
CA GLU A 77 -5.05 6.74 19.95
C GLU A 77 -4.12 7.01 18.75
N ILE A 78 -4.69 7.43 17.61
CA ILE A 78 -3.95 7.73 16.39
C ILE A 78 -2.96 8.89 16.62
N LYS A 79 -3.37 9.97 17.29
CA LYS A 79 -2.48 11.08 17.63
C LYS A 79 -1.28 10.63 18.47
N ARG A 80 -1.52 9.80 19.49
CA ARG A 80 -0.45 9.22 20.30
C ARG A 80 0.50 8.37 19.47
N ARG A 81 -0.03 7.53 18.57
CA ARG A 81 0.77 6.67 17.70
C ARG A 81 1.61 7.45 16.69
N LEU A 82 1.08 8.54 16.14
CA LEU A 82 1.82 9.42 15.26
C LEU A 82 2.92 10.18 16.00
N ALA A 83 2.69 10.63 17.24
CA ALA A 83 3.73 11.26 18.05
C ALA A 83 4.85 10.28 18.46
N GLU A 84 4.48 9.05 18.81
CA GLU A 84 5.42 7.93 19.06
C GLU A 84 6.26 7.65 17.80
N TYR A 85 5.60 7.51 16.65
CA TYR A 85 6.25 7.29 15.38
C TYR A 85 7.17 8.45 14.99
N LYS A 86 6.76 9.70 15.17
CA LYS A 86 7.59 10.87 14.90
C LYS A 86 8.90 10.83 15.68
N SER A 87 8.80 10.51 16.96
CA SER A 87 9.96 10.37 17.86
C SER A 87 10.87 9.22 17.43
N PHE A 88 10.28 8.08 17.05
CA PHE A 88 11.00 6.93 16.52
C PHE A 88 11.75 7.27 15.22
N GLU A 89 11.10 7.97 14.28
CA GLU A 89 11.68 8.34 12.99
C GLU A 89 12.93 9.20 13.19
N LEU A 90 12.86 10.19 14.11
CA LEU A 90 14.01 11.06 14.42
C LEU A 90 15.23 10.29 14.92
N GLY A 91 15.04 9.21 15.68
CA GLY A 91 16.13 8.38 16.20
C GLY A 91 16.74 7.41 15.16
N HIS A 92 15.99 7.05 14.12
CA HIS A 92 16.40 6.00 13.18
C HIS A 92 16.67 6.49 11.75
N ARG A 93 16.34 7.74 11.44
CA ARG A 93 16.57 8.35 10.13
C ARG A 93 18.05 8.63 9.90
N THR A 94 18.51 8.31 8.69
CA THR A 94 19.87 8.54 8.22
C THR A 94 19.84 9.32 6.90
N GLN A 95 21.01 9.62 6.34
CA GLN A 95 21.12 10.25 5.02
C GLN A 95 20.44 9.43 3.90
N TYR A 96 20.46 8.09 4.00
CA TYR A 96 20.04 7.18 2.93
C TYR A 96 18.93 6.21 3.36
N GLY A 97 17.98 6.68 4.17
CA GLY A 97 16.84 5.89 4.64
C GLY A 97 16.86 5.70 6.15
N TRP A 98 16.35 4.55 6.62
CA TRP A 98 16.17 4.28 8.05
C TRP A 98 16.93 3.05 8.50
N THR A 99 17.43 3.09 9.74
CA THR A 99 18.10 1.95 10.38
C THR A 99 17.10 0.92 10.90
N GLU A 100 15.90 1.37 11.24
CA GLU A 100 14.79 0.52 11.68
C GLU A 100 13.48 1.00 11.06
N ILE A 101 12.47 0.11 11.07
CA ILE A 101 11.14 0.38 10.54
C ILE A 101 10.11 0.44 11.66
N TYR A 102 9.30 1.50 11.70
CA TYR A 102 8.23 1.63 12.67
C TYR A 102 7.06 0.72 12.27
N ALA A 103 6.98 -0.43 12.93
CA ALA A 103 6.02 -1.47 12.62
C ALA A 103 4.70 -1.24 13.38
N ARG A 104 3.69 -0.69 12.69
CA ARG A 104 2.40 -0.30 13.28
C ARG A 104 1.57 -1.53 13.61
N ARG A 105 1.23 -1.70 14.88
CA ARG A 105 0.29 -2.73 15.37
C ARG A 105 -0.88 -2.04 16.01
N LEU A 106 -1.98 -1.98 15.27
CA LEU A 106 -3.22 -1.38 15.73
C LEU A 106 -4.22 -2.51 15.89
N ALA A 107 -4.94 -2.50 17.02
CA ALA A 107 -6.04 -3.45 17.20
C ALA A 107 -7.04 -3.26 16.05
N PRO A 108 -7.60 -4.35 15.50
CA PRO A 108 -8.71 -4.27 14.58
C PRO A 108 -9.83 -3.43 15.20
N SER A 109 -10.48 -2.61 14.40
CA SER A 109 -11.67 -1.88 14.81
C SER A 109 -12.68 -1.95 13.69
N GLU A 110 -13.95 -2.03 14.06
CA GLU A 110 -15.04 -1.77 13.14
C GLU A 110 -14.88 -0.33 12.60
N VAL A 111 -14.61 -0.22 11.30
CA VAL A 111 -14.52 1.08 10.61
C VAL A 111 -15.90 1.50 10.14
N VAL A 112 -16.65 0.56 9.55
CA VAL A 112 -18.05 0.75 9.17
C VAL A 112 -18.84 -0.50 9.57
N ALA A 113 -19.83 -0.29 10.43
CA ALA A 113 -20.71 -1.32 10.97
C ALA A 113 -21.81 -1.75 9.98
N GLY A 114 -22.36 -2.93 10.24
CA GLY A 114 -23.59 -3.42 9.63
C GLY A 114 -23.39 -4.29 8.40
N ASP A 115 -24.45 -5.01 8.04
CA ASP A 115 -24.46 -5.91 6.89
C ASP A 115 -24.20 -5.13 5.60
N ASP A 116 -23.44 -5.73 4.67
CA ASP A 116 -23.12 -5.12 3.37
C ASP A 116 -22.36 -3.78 3.47
N ALA A 117 -21.55 -3.58 4.52
CA ALA A 117 -20.83 -2.32 4.77
C ALA A 117 -19.94 -1.91 3.58
N VAL A 118 -19.33 -2.86 2.86
CA VAL A 118 -18.52 -2.57 1.67
C VAL A 118 -19.35 -1.86 0.59
N ALA A 119 -20.54 -2.36 0.26
CA ALA A 119 -21.36 -1.72 -0.75
C ALA A 119 -21.99 -0.42 -0.23
N GLN A 120 -22.25 -0.29 1.06
CA GLN A 120 -22.65 0.98 1.67
C GLN A 120 -21.57 2.05 1.49
N VAL A 121 -20.30 1.73 1.77
CA VAL A 121 -19.16 2.61 1.51
C VAL A 121 -19.10 2.96 0.02
N GLY A 122 -19.22 1.95 -0.86
CA GLY A 122 -19.24 2.15 -2.31
C GLY A 122 -20.30 3.15 -2.78
N ARG A 123 -21.54 3.03 -2.27
CA ARG A 123 -22.63 3.96 -2.57
C ARG A 123 -22.34 5.39 -2.11
N VAL A 124 -21.77 5.55 -0.92
CA VAL A 124 -21.45 6.87 -0.33
C VAL A 124 -20.41 7.63 -1.15
N VAL A 125 -19.40 6.94 -1.68
CA VAL A 125 -18.32 7.57 -2.46
C VAL A 125 -18.52 7.45 -3.98
N GLY A 126 -19.63 6.85 -4.43
CA GLY A 126 -19.89 6.62 -5.85
C GLY A 126 -18.92 5.65 -6.53
N ALA A 127 -18.34 4.71 -5.77
CA ALA A 127 -17.36 3.76 -6.26
C ALA A 127 -17.99 2.44 -6.74
N LYS A 128 -17.27 1.75 -7.63
CA LYS A 128 -17.63 0.41 -8.11
C LYS A 128 -16.80 -0.65 -7.41
N LEU A 129 -17.43 -1.75 -7.02
CA LEU A 129 -16.71 -2.90 -6.49
C LEU A 129 -15.82 -3.51 -7.57
N ALA A 130 -14.58 -3.83 -7.19
CA ALA A 130 -13.59 -4.52 -8.00
C ALA A 130 -12.98 -5.67 -7.18
N PRO A 131 -12.25 -6.60 -7.83
CA PRO A 131 -11.60 -7.69 -7.10
C PRO A 131 -10.68 -7.21 -5.98
N SER A 132 -10.51 -8.05 -4.97
CA SER A 132 -9.62 -7.81 -3.83
C SER A 132 -8.18 -7.53 -4.32
N PRO A 133 -7.43 -6.63 -3.65
CA PRO A 133 -6.07 -6.32 -4.05
C PRO A 133 -5.16 -7.55 -3.99
N ILE A 134 -4.19 -7.58 -4.90
CA ILE A 134 -3.09 -8.54 -4.89
C ILE A 134 -1.85 -7.81 -4.37
N LEU A 135 -1.28 -8.31 -3.29
CA LEU A 135 -0.06 -7.75 -2.73
C LEU A 135 1.17 -8.45 -3.32
N THR A 136 2.22 -7.67 -3.54
CA THR A 136 3.48 -8.16 -4.09
C THR A 136 4.67 -7.77 -3.22
N THR A 137 5.70 -8.61 -3.22
CA THR A 137 7.04 -8.24 -2.78
C THR A 137 7.84 -7.79 -4.00
N ALA A 138 9.07 -7.31 -3.78
CA ALA A 138 10.03 -7.06 -4.86
C ALA A 138 10.35 -8.28 -5.76
N SER A 139 10.07 -9.51 -5.30
CA SER A 139 10.50 -10.75 -5.98
C SER A 139 9.36 -11.66 -6.45
N ARG A 140 8.16 -11.54 -5.86
CA ARG A 140 7.01 -12.40 -6.16
C ARG A 140 5.69 -11.83 -5.63
N PRO A 141 4.55 -12.19 -6.21
CA PRO A 141 3.25 -11.95 -5.59
C PRO A 141 3.10 -12.74 -4.29
N LEU A 142 2.48 -12.13 -3.27
CA LEU A 142 2.07 -12.80 -2.05
C LEU A 142 0.72 -13.52 -2.21
N GLY A 143 -0.17 -12.93 -2.99
CA GLY A 143 -1.50 -13.45 -3.28
C GLY A 143 -2.57 -12.37 -3.17
N GLN A 144 -3.83 -12.77 -3.35
CA GLN A 144 -4.97 -11.88 -3.18
C GLN A 144 -5.38 -11.83 -1.71
N VAL A 145 -5.68 -10.64 -1.20
CA VAL A 145 -6.03 -10.46 0.22
C VAL A 145 -7.33 -11.20 0.54
N LYS A 146 -7.28 -12.13 1.50
CA LYS A 146 -8.42 -12.91 1.95
C LYS A 146 -9.42 -12.00 2.68
N GLY A 147 -10.69 -12.07 2.29
CA GLY A 147 -11.72 -11.16 2.79
C GLY A 147 -11.50 -9.70 2.35
N GLY A 148 -10.56 -9.46 1.43
CA GLY A 148 -10.29 -8.13 0.92
C GLY A 148 -11.33 -7.66 -0.09
N PHE A 149 -11.38 -6.35 -0.29
CA PHE A 149 -12.22 -5.72 -1.30
C PHE A 149 -11.52 -4.48 -1.90
N THR A 150 -11.98 -4.07 -3.09
CA THR A 150 -11.58 -2.82 -3.74
C THR A 150 -12.83 -2.05 -4.17
N LEU A 151 -12.86 -0.75 -3.94
CA LEU A 151 -13.86 0.19 -4.41
C LEU A 151 -13.18 1.24 -5.30
N THR A 152 -13.38 1.13 -6.61
CA THR A 152 -12.79 2.03 -7.60
C THR A 152 -13.63 3.29 -7.73
N ILE A 153 -13.06 4.44 -7.34
CA ILE A 153 -13.68 5.78 -7.49
C ILE A 153 -13.41 6.32 -8.91
N GLY A 154 -12.33 5.87 -9.54
CA GLY A 154 -11.87 6.32 -10.86
C GLY A 154 -10.80 7.40 -10.77
N GLY A 155 -10.17 7.76 -11.90
CA GLY A 155 -9.05 8.71 -11.91
C GLY A 155 -7.80 8.20 -11.15
N GLY A 156 -7.56 6.89 -11.14
CA GLY A 156 -6.46 6.27 -10.40
C GLY A 156 -6.64 6.25 -8.88
N VAL A 157 -7.86 6.49 -8.37
CA VAL A 157 -8.17 6.46 -6.93
C VAL A 157 -9.04 5.26 -6.60
N PHE A 158 -8.65 4.51 -5.57
CA PHE A 158 -9.47 3.45 -5.02
C PHE A 158 -9.37 3.39 -3.49
N LEU A 159 -10.47 2.94 -2.89
CA LEU A 159 -10.48 2.46 -1.51
C LEU A 159 -10.31 0.95 -1.54
N TYR A 160 -9.67 0.41 -0.53
CA TYR A 160 -9.49 -1.03 -0.38
C TYR A 160 -9.50 -1.38 1.10
N GLY A 161 -9.59 -2.66 1.43
CA GLY A 161 -9.65 -3.02 2.83
C GLY A 161 -9.93 -4.48 3.05
N ILE A 162 -10.33 -4.79 4.28
CA ILE A 162 -10.77 -6.13 4.68
C ILE A 162 -12.18 -5.99 5.24
N ALA A 163 -13.05 -6.89 4.80
CA ALA A 163 -14.37 -7.07 5.36
C ALA A 163 -14.45 -8.39 6.13
N SER A 164 -15.16 -8.38 7.26
CA SER A 164 -15.39 -9.55 8.10
C SER A 164 -16.82 -9.52 8.61
N GLN A 165 -17.54 -10.64 8.48
CA GLN A 165 -18.93 -10.75 8.96
C GLN A 165 -19.87 -9.64 8.46
N GLY A 166 -19.65 -9.13 7.25
CA GLY A 166 -20.46 -8.06 6.65
C GLY A 166 -19.94 -6.64 6.91
N GLU A 167 -19.07 -6.47 7.91
CA GLU A 167 -18.51 -5.19 8.35
C GLU A 167 -17.18 -4.87 7.67
N VAL A 168 -16.81 -3.59 7.63
CA VAL A 168 -15.47 -3.16 7.21
C VAL A 168 -14.57 -3.01 8.43
N VAL A 169 -13.53 -3.83 8.53
CA VAL A 169 -12.58 -3.86 9.67
C VAL A 169 -11.24 -3.16 9.38
N ALA A 170 -10.96 -2.90 8.11
CA ALA A 170 -9.86 -2.05 7.66
C ALA A 170 -10.29 -1.35 6.37
N LEU A 171 -10.00 -0.05 6.25
CA LEU A 171 -10.30 0.74 5.06
C LEU A 171 -9.11 1.63 4.72
N GLY A 172 -8.32 1.19 3.75
CA GLY A 172 -7.23 1.95 3.15
C GLY A 172 -7.67 2.75 1.92
N ALA A 173 -6.83 3.68 1.52
CA ALA A 173 -6.93 4.37 0.24
C ALA A 173 -5.60 4.27 -0.52
N MET A 174 -5.68 4.35 -1.84
CA MET A 174 -4.52 4.52 -2.69
C MET A 174 -4.86 5.49 -3.81
N VAL A 175 -3.88 6.33 -4.12
CA VAL A 175 -3.86 7.13 -5.34
C VAL A 175 -2.70 6.61 -6.17
N GLU A 176 -2.99 6.08 -7.34
CA GLU A 176 -1.98 5.66 -8.29
C GLU A 176 -1.13 6.84 -8.74
N ARG A 177 0.06 6.56 -9.28
CA ARG A 177 0.92 7.61 -9.81
C ARG A 177 0.21 8.38 -10.92
N GLY A 178 0.03 9.69 -10.72
CA GLY A 178 -0.70 10.55 -11.65
C GLY A 178 -2.22 10.52 -11.47
N GLY A 179 -2.72 9.89 -10.40
CA GLY A 179 -4.14 9.90 -10.03
C GLY A 179 -4.62 11.26 -9.54
N GLU A 180 -5.94 11.39 -9.41
CA GLU A 180 -6.62 12.64 -9.07
C GLU A 180 -6.88 12.76 -7.56
N ASP A 181 -5.95 13.37 -6.82
CA ASP A 181 -6.05 13.55 -5.36
C ASP A 181 -7.38 14.18 -4.89
N LEU A 182 -7.96 15.08 -5.70
CA LEU A 182 -9.26 15.70 -5.41
C LEU A 182 -10.39 14.66 -5.23
N LYS A 183 -10.34 13.52 -5.93
CA LYS A 183 -11.31 12.45 -5.76
C LYS A 183 -11.18 11.77 -4.41
N LEU A 184 -9.95 11.58 -3.91
CA LEU A 184 -9.74 11.08 -2.55
C LEU A 184 -10.24 12.09 -1.50
N THR A 185 -9.99 13.39 -1.70
CA THR A 185 -10.51 14.45 -0.82
C THR A 185 -12.04 14.45 -0.78
N HIS A 186 -12.69 14.30 -1.93
CA HIS A 186 -14.16 14.18 -1.99
C HIS A 186 -14.66 12.90 -1.30
N ALA A 187 -13.99 11.76 -1.49
CA ALA A 187 -14.33 10.53 -0.80
C ALA A 187 -14.19 10.68 0.73
N PHE A 188 -13.10 11.30 1.19
CA PHE A 188 -12.91 11.65 2.60
C PHE A 188 -14.06 12.51 3.12
N ALA A 189 -14.49 13.53 2.37
CA ALA A 189 -15.61 14.38 2.75
C ALA A 189 -16.91 13.60 2.99
N GLN A 190 -17.25 12.69 2.08
CA GLN A 190 -18.47 11.88 2.19
C GLN A 190 -18.38 10.90 3.36
N LEU A 191 -17.22 10.26 3.56
CA LEU A 191 -17.00 9.29 4.63
C LEU A 191 -16.93 9.95 6.01
N ASN A 192 -16.29 11.11 6.12
CA ASN A 192 -16.26 11.89 7.34
C ASN A 192 -17.68 12.35 7.73
N LYS A 193 -18.45 12.86 6.77
CA LYS A 193 -19.82 13.31 7.02
C LYS A 193 -20.72 12.17 7.48
N THR A 194 -20.67 11.03 6.78
CA THR A 194 -21.59 9.90 6.95
C THR A 194 -21.23 9.01 8.13
N TYR A 195 -19.97 8.62 8.24
CA TYR A 195 -19.50 7.60 9.19
C TYR A 195 -18.56 8.17 10.26
N LYS A 196 -18.30 9.49 10.26
CA LYS A 196 -17.35 10.14 11.17
C LYS A 196 -15.95 9.52 11.10
N LEU A 197 -15.49 9.21 9.88
CA LEU A 197 -14.14 8.71 9.67
C LEU A 197 -13.12 9.84 9.56
N ILE A 198 -11.95 9.62 10.15
CA ILE A 198 -10.73 10.41 9.95
C ILE A 198 -9.85 9.70 8.93
N LEU A 199 -9.04 10.43 8.17
CA LEU A 199 -8.06 9.86 7.24
C LEU A 199 -6.65 10.11 7.77
N VAL A 200 -5.86 9.06 7.90
CA VAL A 200 -4.48 9.09 8.37
C VAL A 200 -3.56 8.85 7.18
N ASP A 201 -2.62 9.76 6.96
CA ASP A 201 -1.47 9.51 6.08
C ASP A 201 -0.27 9.23 6.98
N TRP A 202 0.07 7.95 7.06
CA TRP A 202 1.18 7.51 7.88
C TRP A 202 2.53 7.91 7.31
N ARG A 203 2.68 8.02 5.98
CA ARG A 203 3.95 8.43 5.37
C ARG A 203 4.21 9.92 5.62
N SER A 204 3.17 10.74 5.51
CA SER A 204 3.24 12.18 5.76
C SER A 204 3.05 12.57 7.23
N GLN A 205 2.76 11.60 8.09
CA GLN A 205 2.53 11.78 9.54
C GLN A 205 1.46 12.84 9.84
N LEU A 206 0.28 12.69 9.24
CA LEU A 206 -0.82 13.63 9.44
C LEU A 206 -2.16 12.91 9.54
N VAL A 207 -3.14 13.61 10.10
CA VAL A 207 -4.54 13.19 10.16
C VAL A 207 -5.43 14.29 9.62
N LEU A 208 -6.30 13.95 8.67
CA LEU A 208 -7.45 14.76 8.30
C LEU A 208 -8.60 14.40 9.24
N VAL A 209 -8.99 15.34 10.10
CA VAL A 209 -9.90 15.10 11.22
C VAL A 209 -11.35 15.37 10.82
N SER A 210 -11.59 16.49 10.14
CA SER A 210 -12.92 16.90 9.72
C SER A 210 -12.86 17.85 8.54
N LEU A 211 -14.03 18.13 7.97
CA LEU A 211 -14.24 19.19 6.99
C LEU A 211 -15.21 20.23 7.55
N ALA A 212 -14.78 21.48 7.53
CA ALA A 212 -15.64 22.62 7.81
C ALA A 212 -16.68 22.80 6.69
N LEU A 213 -17.76 23.53 6.99
CA LEU A 213 -18.77 23.90 5.99
C LEU A 213 -18.20 24.74 4.84
N SER A 214 -17.08 25.43 5.08
CA SER A 214 -16.32 26.18 4.06
C SER A 214 -15.55 25.29 3.08
N GLY A 215 -15.42 23.99 3.37
CA GLY A 215 -14.54 23.07 2.64
C GLY A 215 -13.12 22.99 3.19
N ASP A 216 -12.80 23.74 4.25
CA ASP A 216 -11.49 23.65 4.91
C ASP A 216 -11.33 22.32 5.64
N VAL A 217 -10.17 21.69 5.49
CA VAL A 217 -9.84 20.44 6.16
C VAL A 217 -9.13 20.73 7.48
N ASP A 218 -9.66 20.23 8.59
CA ASP A 218 -8.95 20.23 9.86
C ASP A 218 -7.85 19.17 9.83
N VAL A 219 -6.59 19.61 9.93
CA VAL A 219 -5.41 18.77 9.83
C VAL A 219 -4.63 18.82 11.13
N TRP A 220 -4.29 17.65 11.66
CA TRP A 220 -3.38 17.51 12.79
C TRP A 220 -2.08 16.82 12.38
N ARG A 221 -0.96 17.27 12.96
CA ARG A 221 0.39 16.68 12.81
C ARG A 221 1.09 16.66 14.18
N PRO A 222 1.92 15.64 14.45
CA PRO A 222 2.78 15.59 15.64
C PRO A 222 3.97 16.56 15.54
#